data_AF-F8LD10-F1
#
_entry.id   AF-F8LD10-F1
#
_cell.length_a   1.000
_cell.length_b   1.000
_cell.length_c   1.000
_cell.angle_alpha   90.00
_cell.angle_beta   90.00
_cell.angle_gamma   90.00
#
_symmetry.space_group_name_H-M   'P 1'
#
loop_
_entity.id
_entity.type
_entity.pdbx_description
1 polymer ?
#
loop_
_entity_poly.entity_id
_entity_poly.type
_entity_poly.pdbx_seq_one_letter_code
_entity_poly.pdbx_strand_id
1 'polypeptide(L)'
;MTKKEPDFEKNFQRLEEILEAMNSGEAGLDKSLKLYEEANDLIIACGKRLNEAEQKIEKLIKQRDGELALSDDGAPAVESFE
;
A
#
# COMPACT_ATOMS: atom_id res chain seq x y z
N MET A 1 -8.86 -20.09 7.95
CA MET A 1 -9.59 -18.84 8.23
C MET A 1 -8.59 -17.68 8.16
N THR A 2 -8.41 -17.06 7.00
CA THR A 2 -7.51 -15.90 6.85
C THR A 2 -8.34 -14.64 6.65
N LYS A 3 -8.88 -14.12 7.76
CA LYS A 3 -9.58 -12.84 7.82
C LYS A 3 -8.58 -11.74 8.21
N LYS A 4 -7.78 -11.32 7.24
CA LYS A 4 -6.99 -10.09 7.19
C LYS A 4 -7.09 -9.70 5.72
N GLU A 5 -7.80 -8.65 5.34
CA GLU A 5 -7.54 -7.29 5.77
C GLU A 5 -8.80 -6.44 5.69
N PRO A 6 -9.11 -5.72 6.77
CA PRO A 6 -9.94 -4.55 6.71
C PRO A 6 -9.14 -3.25 6.52
N ASP A 7 -7.80 -3.27 6.57
CA ASP A 7 -7.03 -2.03 6.69
C ASP A 7 -6.92 -1.25 5.37
N PHE A 8 -6.74 -1.91 4.21
CA PHE A 8 -6.69 -1.18 2.94
C PHE A 8 -8.06 -0.63 2.56
N GLU A 9 -9.07 -1.49 2.48
CA GLU A 9 -10.41 -1.13 2.02
C GLU A 9 -11.04 -0.08 2.92
N LYS A 10 -10.82 -0.15 4.25
CA LYS A 10 -11.29 0.90 5.16
C LYS A 10 -10.53 2.21 5.00
N ASN A 11 -9.20 2.16 4.89
CA ASN A 11 -8.41 3.38 4.72
C ASN A 11 -8.75 4.06 3.40
N PHE A 12 -8.97 3.28 2.34
CA PHE A 12 -9.39 3.78 1.04
C PHE A 12 -10.80 4.37 1.09
N GLN A 13 -11.76 3.68 1.70
CA GLN A 13 -13.11 4.22 1.91
C GLN A 13 -13.09 5.52 2.71
N ARG A 14 -12.27 5.60 3.75
CA ARG A 14 -12.12 6.83 4.54
C ARG A 14 -11.53 7.97 3.72
N LEU A 15 -10.57 7.67 2.84
CA LEU A 15 -10.01 8.66 1.93
C LEU A 15 -11.07 9.21 0.97
N GLU A 16 -11.96 8.38 0.45
CA GLU A 16 -13.10 8.81 -0.39
C GLU A 16 -14.04 9.75 0.37
N GLU A 17 -14.42 9.41 1.61
CA GLU A 17 -15.24 10.27 2.48
C GLU A 17 -14.59 11.64 2.73
N ILE A 18 -13.27 11.66 2.94
CA ILE A 18 -12.52 12.90 3.13
C ILE A 18 -12.57 13.76 1.86
N LEU A 19 -12.36 13.15 0.69
CA LEU A 19 -12.43 13.87 -0.59
C LEU A 19 -13.82 14.44 -0.84
N GLU A 20 -14.89 13.69 -0.53
CA GLU A 20 -16.26 14.21 -0.60
C GLU A 20 -16.46 15.40 0.34
N ALA A 21 -15.98 15.32 1.58
CA ALA A 21 -16.10 16.39 2.56
C ALA A 21 -15.27 17.64 2.21
N MET A 22 -14.14 17.48 1.53
CA MET A 22 -13.34 18.60 1.02
C MET A 22 -13.97 19.24 -0.21
N ASN A 23 -14.56 18.44 -1.11
CA ASN A 23 -15.21 18.92 -2.33
C ASN A 23 -16.57 19.58 -2.07
N SER A 24 -17.27 19.23 -0.99
CA SER A 24 -18.54 19.88 -0.65
C SER A 24 -18.36 21.37 -0.29
N GLY A 25 -17.14 21.79 0.06
CA GLY A 25 -16.85 23.17 0.45
C GLY A 25 -17.44 23.57 1.81
N GLU A 26 -18.06 22.63 2.54
CA GLU A 26 -18.66 22.86 3.86
C GLU A 26 -17.62 22.80 5.00
N ALA A 27 -16.41 22.35 4.70
CA ALA A 27 -15.31 22.34 5.66
C ALA A 27 -14.66 23.73 5.78
N GLY A 28 -14.80 24.34 6.96
CA GLY A 28 -14.01 25.53 7.32
C GLY A 28 -12.52 25.22 7.41
N LEU A 29 -11.68 26.26 7.36
CA LEU A 29 -10.21 26.16 7.27
C LEU A 29 -9.58 25.13 8.23
N ASP A 30 -9.90 25.21 9.53
CA ASP A 30 -9.33 24.30 10.54
C ASP A 30 -9.74 22.84 10.31
N LYS A 31 -10.96 22.60 9.82
CA LYS A 31 -11.45 21.26 9.49
C LYS A 31 -10.75 20.75 8.23
N SER A 32 -10.57 21.60 7.23
CA SER A 32 -9.88 21.26 5.99
C SER A 32 -8.41 20.89 6.21
N LEU A 33 -7.73 21.57 7.12
CA LEU A 33 -6.36 21.22 7.51
C LEU A 33 -6.28 19.83 8.16
N LYS A 34 -7.19 19.52 9.09
CA LYS A 34 -7.26 18.19 9.71
C LYS A 34 -7.59 17.07 8.72
N LEU A 35 -8.54 17.33 7.82
CA LEU A 35 -8.90 16.39 6.76
C LEU A 35 -7.73 16.12 5.82
N TYR A 36 -6.94 17.15 5.50
CA TYR A 36 -5.75 17.01 4.67
C TYR A 36 -4.66 16.17 5.37
N GLU A 37 -4.39 16.41 6.65
CA GLU A 37 -3.45 15.62 7.44
C GLU A 37 -3.87 14.14 7.49
N GLU A 38 -5.15 13.89 7.77
CA GLU A 38 -5.71 12.53 7.79
C GLU A 38 -5.60 11.85 6.40
N ALA A 39 -5.93 12.57 5.33
CA ALA A 39 -5.81 12.05 3.96
C ALA A 39 -4.37 11.67 3.63
N ASN A 40 -3.38 12.47 4.04
CA ASN A 40 -1.97 12.19 3.81
C ASN A 40 -1.54 10.88 4.49
N ASP A 41 -1.94 10.67 5.73
CA ASP A 41 -1.61 9.44 6.47
C ASP A 41 -2.26 8.21 5.84
N LEU A 42 -3.52 8.33 5.38
CA LEU A 42 -4.23 7.27 4.67
C LEU A 42 -3.56 6.92 3.34
N ILE A 43 -3.11 7.92 2.57
CA ILE A 43 -2.38 7.70 1.31
C ILE A 43 -1.10 6.92 1.55
N ILE A 44 -0.32 7.28 2.58
CA ILE A 44 0.91 6.57 2.94
C ILE A 44 0.60 5.12 3.33
N ALA A 45 -0.43 4.89 4.15
CA ALA A 45 -0.84 3.56 4.58
C ALA A 45 -1.29 2.67 3.41
N CYS A 46 -2.12 3.22 2.52
CA CYS A 46 -2.58 2.54 1.31
C CYS A 46 -1.41 2.20 0.38
N GLY A 47 -0.50 3.16 0.14
CA GLY A 47 0.68 2.94 -0.69
C GLY A 47 1.59 1.84 -0.14
N LYS A 48 1.82 1.82 1.18
CA LYS A 48 2.58 0.74 1.83
C LYS A 48 1.94 -0.62 1.58
N ARG A 49 0.63 -0.73 1.74
CA ARG A 49 -0.08 -2.00 1.56
C ARG A 49 -0.06 -2.49 0.11
N LEU A 50 -0.19 -1.59 -0.86
CA LEU A 50 -0.07 -1.91 -2.28
C LEU A 50 1.33 -2.40 -2.62
N ASN A 51 2.38 -1.76 -2.09
CA ASN A 51 3.77 -2.19 -2.29
C ASN A 51 4.03 -3.60 -1.72
N GLU A 52 3.56 -3.88 -0.50
CA GLU A 52 3.65 -5.24 0.08
C GLU A 52 2.94 -6.30 -0.77
N ALA A 53 1.79 -5.95 -1.36
CA ALA A 53 1.05 -6.84 -2.25
C ALA A 53 1.81 -7.08 -3.55
N GLU A 54 2.36 -6.03 -4.16
CA GLU A 54 3.19 -6.10 -5.38
C GLU A 54 4.41 -7.00 -5.16
N GLN A 55 5.18 -6.78 -4.09
CA GLN A 55 6.34 -7.61 -3.75
C GLN A 55 5.97 -9.08 -3.57
N LYS A 56 4.81 -9.35 -2.95
CA LYS A 56 4.32 -10.71 -2.77
C LYS A 56 3.98 -11.36 -4.11
N ILE A 57 3.36 -10.62 -5.03
CA ILE A 57 3.06 -11.09 -6.39
C ILE A 57 4.36 -11.37 -7.15
N GLU A 58 5.33 -10.46 -7.08
CA GLU A 58 6.64 -10.63 -7.74
C GLU A 58 7.36 -11.90 -7.26
N LYS A 59 7.38 -12.15 -5.94
CA LYS A 59 7.94 -13.38 -5.36
C LYS A 59 7.21 -14.63 -5.86
N LEU A 60 5.87 -14.60 -5.94
CA LEU A 60 5.07 -15.72 -6.43
C LEU A 60 5.28 -15.99 -7.92
N ILE A 61 5.45 -14.95 -8.75
CA ILE A 61 5.72 -15.11 -10.19
C ILE A 61 7.11 -15.70 -10.40
N LYS A 62 8.15 -15.18 -9.72
CA LYS A 62 9.50 -15.74 -9.74
C LYS A 62 9.53 -17.22 -9.29
N GLN A 63 8.67 -17.59 -8.34
CA GLN A 63 8.51 -18.99 -7.92
C GLN A 63 7.74 -19.87 -8.90
N ARG A 64 6.74 -19.33 -9.61
CA ARG A 64 5.86 -20.11 -10.51
C ARG A 64 6.52 -20.43 -11.84
N ASP A 65 7.34 -19.53 -12.37
CA ASP A 65 7.96 -19.69 -13.69
C ASP A 65 9.40 -20.27 -13.60
N GLY A 66 9.89 -20.54 -12.37
CA GLY A 66 11.09 -21.34 -12.13
C GLY A 66 12.43 -20.69 -12.47
N GLU A 67 12.45 -19.40 -12.81
CA GLU A 67 13.71 -18.68 -13.04
C GLU A 67 14.34 -18.24 -11.72
N LEU A 68 15.57 -18.72 -11.48
CA LEU A 68 16.44 -18.27 -10.40
C LEU A 68 16.68 -16.77 -10.57
N ALA A 69 16.46 -15.99 -9.51
CA ALA A 69 17.02 -14.66 -9.45
C ALA A 69 18.55 -14.81 -9.48
N LEU A 70 19.20 -14.28 -10.51
CA LEU A 70 20.66 -14.32 -10.65
C LEU A 70 21.24 -12.96 -10.22
N SER A 71 22.36 -12.97 -9.53
CA SER A 71 23.22 -11.79 -9.34
C SER A 71 23.94 -11.43 -10.64
N ASP A 72 24.56 -10.24 -10.72
CA ASP A 72 25.24 -9.72 -11.93
C ASP A 72 26.35 -10.64 -12.47
N ASP A 73 26.83 -11.58 -11.66
CA ASP A 73 27.82 -12.61 -12.01
C ASP A 73 27.20 -13.93 -12.52
N GLY A 74 25.88 -14.01 -12.65
CA GLY A 74 25.15 -15.19 -13.10
C GLY A 74 25.01 -16.28 -12.04
N ALA A 75 25.32 -16.00 -10.77
CA ALA A 75 25.10 -16.92 -9.65
C ALA A 75 23.67 -16.77 -9.09
N PRO A 76 23.06 -17.84 -8.51
CA PRO A 76 21.78 -17.72 -7.84
C PRO A 76 21.88 -16.77 -6.64
N ALA A 77 21.01 -15.75 -6.63
CA ALA A 77 20.93 -14.75 -5.57
C ALA A 77 20.53 -15.42 -4.26
N VAL A 78 21.49 -15.60 -3.37
CA VAL A 78 21.28 -16.01 -1.99
C VAL A 78 21.01 -14.74 -1.16
N GLU A 79 19.75 -14.43 -0.89
CA GLU A 79 19.45 -13.51 0.22
C GLU A 79 19.91 -14.18 1.52
N SER A 80 20.83 -13.54 2.21
CA SER A 80 21.26 -13.97 3.54
C SER A 80 20.10 -13.73 4.49
N PHE A 81 19.46 -14.79 4.95
CA PHE A 81 18.53 -14.71 6.08
C PHE A 81 19.36 -14.61 7.37
N GLU A 82 19.35 -13.46 8.04
CA GLU A 82 19.63 -13.37 9.48
C GLU A 82 18.38 -13.78 10.29
#